data_AF-A0A7S2FRM1-F1
#
_entry.id   AF-A0A7S2FRM1-F1
#
_cell.length_a   1.000
_cell.length_b   1.000
_cell.length_c   1.000
_cell.angle_alpha   90.00
_cell.angle_beta   90.00
_cell.angle_gamma   90.00
#
_symmetry.space_group_name_H-M   'P 1'
#
loop_
_entity.id
_entity.type
_entity.pdbx_description
1 polymer ?
#
loop_
_entity_poly.entity_id
_entity_poly.type
_entity_poly.pdbx_seq_one_letter_code
_entity_poly.pdbx_strand_id
1 'polypeptide(L)'
;HFPPYWGKHRWVKLAPKHEIDAVITGHRHSQNMHGPTDAIARIWPEDVTNHEMNDFLDPTAWVVCGGGGGITSEAPPRGHNSAMYGFFDLTLTTDEVTVESINFNGVSLSKHTVLPKKSEF
;
A
#
# COMPACT_ATOMS: atom_id res chain seq x y z
N HIS A 1 -0.68 -15.13 -5.73
CA HIS A 1 0.33 -14.27 -6.39
C HIS A 1 -0.05 -12.82 -6.17
N PHE A 2 0.17 -12.26 -4.97
CA PHE A 2 -0.38 -10.94 -4.62
C PHE A 2 0.69 -9.84 -4.67
N PRO A 3 0.58 -8.86 -5.59
CA PRO A 3 1.39 -7.65 -5.54
C PRO A 3 1.15 -6.85 -4.24
N PRO A 4 2.10 -6.01 -3.81
CA PRO A 4 3.41 -5.79 -4.42
C PRO A 4 4.43 -6.90 -4.11
N TYR A 5 4.14 -7.80 -3.15
CA TYR A 5 5.10 -8.83 -2.76
C TYR A 5 5.39 -9.81 -3.90
N TRP A 6 4.38 -10.17 -4.69
CA TRP A 6 4.59 -10.83 -5.98
C TRP A 6 5.32 -9.88 -6.93
N GLY A 7 6.59 -10.21 -7.22
CA GLY A 7 7.51 -9.33 -7.94
C GLY A 7 8.56 -8.65 -7.05
N LYS A 8 8.56 -8.90 -5.72
CA LYS A 8 9.54 -8.37 -4.75
C LYS A 8 10.98 -8.38 -5.28
N HIS A 9 11.44 -9.50 -5.82
CA HIS A 9 12.80 -9.65 -6.36
C HIS A 9 13.15 -8.67 -7.49
N ARG A 10 12.15 -8.14 -8.20
CA ARG A 10 12.30 -7.07 -9.19
C ARG A 10 12.17 -5.70 -8.54
N TRP A 11 11.15 -5.48 -7.71
CA TRP A 11 10.90 -4.19 -7.07
C TRP A 11 12.09 -3.72 -6.24
N VAL A 12 12.69 -4.61 -5.43
CA VAL A 12 13.88 -4.27 -4.62
C VAL A 12 15.10 -3.88 -5.46
N LYS A 13 15.12 -4.19 -6.76
CA LYS A 13 16.19 -3.78 -7.69
C LYS A 13 15.82 -2.51 -8.45
N LEU A 14 14.58 -2.42 -8.92
CA LEU A 14 14.10 -1.30 -9.73
C LEU A 14 13.88 -0.04 -8.89
N ALA A 15 13.37 -0.20 -7.67
CA ALA A 15 13.04 0.91 -6.79
C ALA A 15 14.24 1.80 -6.43
N PRO A 16 15.42 1.27 -6.06
CA PRO A 16 16.61 2.11 -5.90
C PRO A 16 17.16 2.59 -7.25
N LYS A 17 17.18 1.74 -8.28
CA LYS A 17 17.78 2.07 -9.59
C LYS A 17 17.08 3.24 -10.31
N HIS A 18 15.76 3.34 -10.16
CA HIS A 18 14.93 4.32 -10.86
C HIS A 18 14.28 5.32 -9.91
N GLU A 19 14.78 5.39 -8.66
CA GLU A 19 14.30 6.34 -7.66
C GLU A 19 12.76 6.30 -7.48
N ILE A 20 12.18 5.11 -7.49
CA ILE A 20 10.72 4.94 -7.36
C ILE A 20 10.32 5.29 -5.91
N ASP A 21 9.47 6.30 -5.74
CA ASP A 21 8.98 6.71 -4.41
C ASP A 21 7.85 5.81 -3.90
N ALA A 22 6.95 5.37 -4.79
CA ALA A 22 5.83 4.50 -4.45
C ALA A 22 5.48 3.49 -5.55
N VAL A 23 5.03 2.31 -5.15
CA VAL A 23 4.46 1.27 -6.05
C VAL A 23 2.98 1.09 -5.76
N ILE A 24 2.12 1.35 -6.75
CA ILE A 24 0.66 1.21 -6.62
C ILE A 24 0.20 -0.01 -7.42
N THR A 25 -0.56 -0.88 -6.78
CA THR A 25 -1.05 -2.14 -7.37
C THR A 25 -2.52 -2.37 -7.03
N GLY A 26 -3.16 -3.31 -7.74
CA GLY A 26 -4.49 -3.81 -7.40
C GLY A 26 -4.46 -5.31 -7.15
N HIS A 27 -5.30 -6.06 -7.87
CA HIS A 27 -5.40 -7.53 -7.86
C HIS A 27 -5.95 -8.15 -6.58
N ARG A 28 -5.42 -7.80 -5.40
CA ARG A 28 -6.00 -8.25 -4.13
C ARG A 28 -7.20 -7.38 -3.79
N HIS A 29 -8.37 -7.97 -3.56
CA HIS A 29 -9.63 -7.24 -3.37
C HIS A 29 -9.78 -6.65 -1.96
N SER A 30 -8.81 -5.84 -1.55
CA SER A 30 -8.75 -5.08 -0.31
C SER A 30 -7.88 -3.83 -0.47
N GLN A 31 -7.86 -2.98 0.56
CA GLN A 31 -6.99 -1.81 0.67
C GLN A 31 -5.87 -2.08 1.67
N ASN A 32 -4.63 -1.96 1.24
CA ASN A 32 -3.46 -2.04 2.12
C ASN A 32 -2.41 -1.03 1.65
N MET A 33 -1.64 -0.47 2.58
CA MET A 33 -0.50 0.36 2.25
C MET A 33 0.56 0.28 3.33
N HIS A 34 1.78 0.70 2.98
CA HIS A 34 2.91 0.84 3.88
C HIS A 34 3.81 1.97 3.38
N GLY A 35 4.20 2.84 4.30
CA GLY A 35 5.25 3.82 4.14
C GLY A 35 6.45 3.52 5.05
N PRO A 36 7.61 4.13 4.78
CA PRO A 36 8.88 3.81 5.47
C PRO A 36 8.89 4.11 6.98
N THR A 37 7.94 4.89 7.47
CA THR A 37 7.81 5.27 8.89
C THR A 37 6.80 4.41 9.65
N ASP A 38 6.17 3.46 8.98
CA ASP A 38 5.12 2.64 9.59
C ASP A 38 5.70 1.54 10.47
N ALA A 39 4.87 1.05 11.39
CA ALA A 39 5.22 -0.11 12.19
C ALA A 39 5.39 -1.34 11.30
N ILE A 40 6.47 -2.08 11.52
CA ILE A 40 6.71 -3.34 10.82
C ILE A 40 5.66 -4.36 11.26
N ALA A 41 4.92 -4.90 10.29
CA ALA A 41 3.83 -5.84 10.46
C ALA A 41 3.75 -6.81 9.28
N ARG A 42 2.92 -7.85 9.41
CA ARG A 42 2.64 -8.77 8.30
C ARG A 42 1.84 -8.05 7.24
N ILE A 43 2.16 -8.27 5.96
CA ILE A 43 1.44 -7.64 4.83
C ILE A 43 -0.02 -8.08 4.84
N TRP A 44 -0.26 -9.36 5.17
CA TRP A 44 -1.58 -9.99 5.14
C TRP A 44 -1.94 -10.53 6.53
N PRO A 45 -2.36 -9.66 7.46
CA PRO A 45 -2.67 -10.08 8.82
C PRO A 45 -3.79 -11.14 8.88
N GLU A 46 -4.71 -11.15 7.91
CA GLU A 46 -5.82 -12.09 7.81
C GLU A 46 -5.42 -13.53 7.42
N ASP A 47 -4.30 -13.70 6.72
CA ASP A 47 -3.78 -15.02 6.35
C ASP A 47 -2.69 -15.41 7.35
N VAL A 48 -3.02 -16.18 8.38
CA VAL A 48 -2.10 -16.61 9.46
C VAL A 48 -0.89 -17.45 9.01
N THR A 49 -0.90 -17.95 7.77
CA THR A 49 0.21 -18.75 7.22
C THR A 49 1.28 -17.89 6.53
N ASN A 50 0.96 -16.62 6.28
CA ASN A 50 1.86 -15.70 5.60
C ASN A 50 2.98 -15.17 6.54
N HIS A 51 4.22 -15.12 6.09
CA HIS A 51 5.34 -14.57 6.87
C HIS A 51 5.97 -13.35 6.19
N GLU A 52 5.26 -12.73 5.26
CA GLU A 52 5.71 -11.59 4.50
C GLU A 52 5.52 -10.32 5.32
N MET A 53 6.57 -9.52 5.44
CA MET A 53 6.59 -8.28 6.24
C MET A 53 6.47 -7.06 5.33
N ASN A 54 5.78 -6.02 5.81
CA ASN A 54 5.45 -4.81 5.06
C ASN A 54 6.65 -3.91 4.71
N ASP A 55 7.75 -4.01 5.45
CA ASP A 55 9.00 -3.26 5.27
C ASP A 55 9.86 -3.73 4.07
N PHE A 56 9.44 -4.76 3.34
CA PHE A 56 10.27 -5.41 2.32
C PHE A 56 10.74 -4.50 1.16
N LEU A 57 10.11 -3.34 1.00
CA LEU A 57 10.41 -2.38 -0.07
C LEU A 57 10.92 -1.03 0.46
N ASP A 58 11.14 -0.90 1.77
CA ASP A 58 11.66 0.34 2.36
C ASP A 58 12.98 0.76 1.67
N PRO A 59 13.18 2.05 1.37
CA PRO A 59 12.34 3.21 1.73
C PRO A 59 11.27 3.57 0.69
N THR A 60 10.94 2.70 -0.25
CA THR A 60 9.88 2.93 -1.24
C THR A 60 8.54 2.48 -0.68
N ALA A 61 7.56 3.38 -0.67
CA ALA A 61 6.21 3.08 -0.22
C ALA A 61 5.51 2.11 -1.18
N TRP A 62 4.47 1.42 -0.70
CA TRP A 62 3.61 0.63 -1.56
C TRP A 62 2.14 0.71 -1.16
N VAL A 63 1.28 0.55 -2.17
CA VAL A 63 -0.17 0.63 -2.04
C VAL A 63 -0.82 -0.52 -2.82
N VAL A 64 -1.83 -1.12 -2.22
CA VAL A 64 -2.72 -2.12 -2.80
C VAL A 64 -4.13 -1.54 -2.78
N CYS A 65 -4.63 -1.15 -3.95
CA CYS A 65 -5.92 -0.51 -4.19
C CYS A 65 -6.85 -1.45 -4.99
N GLY A 66 -7.03 -2.71 -4.56
CA GLY A 66 -7.92 -3.63 -5.28
C GLY A 66 -9.34 -3.70 -4.71
N GLY A 67 -9.62 -2.99 -3.61
CA GLY A 67 -10.94 -2.88 -2.99
C GLY A 67 -11.95 -1.98 -3.73
N GLY A 68 -11.84 -1.79 -5.04
CA GLY A 68 -12.70 -0.84 -5.78
C GLY A 68 -14.18 -1.26 -5.92
N GLY A 69 -14.54 -2.50 -5.54
CA GLY A 69 -15.92 -2.99 -5.54
C GLY A 69 -16.39 -3.71 -6.81
N GLY A 70 -15.52 -3.92 -7.80
CA GLY A 70 -15.88 -4.64 -9.03
C GLY A 70 -16.12 -6.15 -8.83
N ILE A 71 -15.38 -6.79 -7.92
CA ILE A 71 -15.53 -8.19 -7.51
C ILE A 71 -15.60 -8.25 -5.97
N THR A 72 -16.01 -9.40 -5.43
CA THR A 72 -16.07 -9.67 -3.99
C THR A 72 -14.73 -9.46 -3.30
N SER A 73 -14.76 -8.81 -2.14
CA SER A 73 -13.61 -8.57 -1.27
C SER A 73 -12.95 -9.85 -0.75
N GLU A 74 -11.66 -9.74 -0.39
CA GLU A 74 -10.86 -10.86 0.16
C GLU A 74 -11.41 -11.39 1.49
N ALA A 75 -12.03 -10.51 2.28
CA ALA A 75 -12.70 -10.88 3.51
C ALA A 75 -14.00 -10.07 3.65
N PRO A 76 -14.95 -10.52 4.48
CA PRO A 76 -16.19 -9.78 4.68
C PRO A 76 -15.90 -8.34 5.13
N PRO A 77 -16.54 -7.32 4.53
CA PRO A 77 -16.32 -5.90 4.86
C PRO A 77 -16.99 -5.54 6.20
N ARG A 78 -16.44 -6.05 7.30
CA ARG A 78 -17.07 -5.97 8.62
C ARG A 78 -16.89 -4.58 9.24
N GLY A 79 -18.01 -3.95 9.58
CA GLY A 79 -18.03 -2.73 10.38
C GLY A 79 -17.70 -1.46 9.59
N HIS A 80 -17.76 -0.33 10.30
CA HIS A 80 -17.66 1.00 9.70
C HIS A 80 -16.26 1.34 9.18
N ASN A 81 -15.21 0.72 9.76
CA ASN A 81 -13.80 1.01 9.48
C ASN A 81 -13.13 -0.09 8.64
N SER A 82 -13.90 -0.90 7.91
CA SER A 82 -13.33 -1.99 7.12
C SER A 82 -12.54 -1.46 5.91
N ALA A 83 -11.31 -1.95 5.74
CA ALA A 83 -10.43 -1.66 4.59
C ALA A 83 -10.71 -2.55 3.36
N MET A 84 -11.81 -3.31 3.33
CA MET A 84 -12.09 -4.23 2.22
C MET A 84 -12.54 -3.53 0.94
N TYR A 85 -13.34 -2.46 1.04
CA TYR A 85 -13.78 -1.66 -0.10
C TYR A 85 -13.48 -0.18 0.09
N GLY A 86 -13.20 0.52 -1.01
CA GLY A 86 -12.95 1.96 -1.06
C GLY A 86 -11.91 2.33 -2.11
N PHE A 87 -11.20 3.43 -1.88
CA PHE A 87 -10.22 3.99 -2.81
C PHE A 87 -9.10 4.71 -2.05
N PHE A 88 -8.01 4.99 -2.75
CA PHE A 88 -6.95 5.85 -2.24
C PHE A 88 -7.05 7.24 -2.88
N ASP A 89 -6.93 8.27 -2.05
CA ASP A 89 -6.77 9.66 -2.47
C ASP A 89 -5.29 10.05 -2.36
N LEU A 90 -4.75 10.64 -3.43
CA LEU A 90 -3.35 11.06 -3.51
C LEU A 90 -3.30 12.58 -3.71
N THR A 91 -2.69 13.26 -2.75
CA THR A 91 -2.39 14.69 -2.85
C THR A 91 -0.90 14.88 -3.06
N LEU A 92 -0.54 15.58 -4.14
CA LEU A 92 0.86 15.78 -4.53
C LEU A 92 1.26 17.24 -4.34
N THR A 93 2.46 17.44 -3.80
CA THR A 93 3.16 18.73 -3.76
C THR A 93 4.54 18.57 -4.42
N THR A 94 5.33 19.64 -4.43
CA THR A 94 6.73 19.59 -4.86
C THR A 94 7.60 18.74 -3.94
N ASP A 95 7.22 18.60 -2.68
CA ASP A 95 8.07 18.06 -1.62
C ASP A 95 7.59 16.73 -1.06
N GLU A 96 6.35 16.34 -1.35
CA GLU A 96 5.76 15.11 -0.82
C GLU A 96 4.52 14.64 -1.61
N VAL A 97 4.25 13.34 -1.49
CA VAL A 97 2.98 12.73 -1.88
C VAL A 97 2.29 12.22 -0.62
N THR A 98 1.10 12.73 -0.35
CA THR A 98 0.22 12.19 0.69
C THR A 98 -0.68 11.13 0.09
N VAL A 99 -0.72 9.95 0.72
CA VAL A 99 -1.57 8.81 0.34
C VAL A 99 -2.56 8.56 1.47
N GLU A 100 -3.85 8.60 1.17
CA GLU A 100 -4.93 8.41 2.13
C GLU A 100 -5.84 7.26 1.70
N SER A 101 -6.06 6.27 2.57
CA SER A 101 -7.01 5.19 2.34
C SER A 101 -8.38 5.61 2.84
N ILE A 102 -9.36 5.64 1.94
CA ILE A 102 -10.75 5.99 2.24
C ILE A 102 -11.63 4.78 1.96
N ASN A 103 -12.44 4.36 2.93
CA ASN A 103 -13.28 3.20 2.75
C ASN A 103 -14.64 3.50 2.11
N PHE A 104 -15.44 2.45 1.87
CA PHE A 104 -16.77 2.54 1.28
C PHE A 104 -17.79 3.39 2.06
N ASN A 105 -17.51 3.74 3.32
CA ASN A 105 -18.32 4.67 4.11
C ASN A 105 -17.81 6.11 4.05
N GLY A 106 -16.76 6.40 3.28
CA GLY A 106 -16.10 7.70 3.24
C GLY A 106 -15.19 7.98 4.44
N VAL A 107 -14.83 6.95 5.22
CA VAL A 107 -13.95 7.09 6.39
C VAL A 107 -12.50 6.96 5.98
N SER A 108 -11.67 7.93 6.39
CA SER A 108 -10.22 7.85 6.32
C SER A 108 -9.70 6.81 7.32
N LEU A 109 -9.07 5.75 6.81
CA LEU A 109 -8.57 4.63 7.62
C LEU A 109 -7.09 4.77 7.97
N SER A 110 -6.32 5.30 7.03
CA SER A 110 -4.88 5.50 7.19
C SER A 110 -4.40 6.59 6.24
N LYS A 111 -3.29 7.24 6.61
CA LYS A 111 -2.70 8.34 5.87
C LYS A 111 -1.18 8.29 6.02
N HIS A 112 -0.45 8.27 4.91
CA HIS A 112 1.02 8.27 4.90
C HIS A 112 1.56 9.37 4.00
N THR A 113 2.69 9.92 4.40
CA THR A 113 3.46 10.86 3.59
C THR A 113 4.63 10.11 2.97
N VAL A 114 4.73 10.14 1.65
CA VAL A 114 5.86 9.65 0.89
C VAL A 114 6.74 10.84 0.53
N LEU A 115 7.98 10.80 0.98
CA LEU A 115 8.97 11.83 0.69
C LEU A 115 9.76 11.44 -0.56
N PRO A 116 10.14 12.40 -1.42
CA PRO A 116 11.05 12.18 -2.53
C PRO A 116 12.35 11.56 -2.04
N LYS A 117 12.88 10.61 -2.80
CA LYS A 117 14.26 10.15 -2.56
C LYS A 117 15.23 11.31 -2.76
N LYS A 118 16.08 11.55 -1.77
CA LYS A 118 17.17 12.53 -1.90
C LYS A 118 18.13 12.01 -2.97
N SER A 119 18.21 12.70 -4.11
CA SER A 119 19.25 12.46 -5.09
C SER A 119 20.58 12.97 -4.52
N GLU A 120 21.53 12.07 -4.26
CA GLU A 120 22.91 12.47 -4.02
C GLU A 120 23.56 12.72 -5.40
N PHE A 121 23.67 13.99 -5.79
CA PHE A 121 24.46 14.44 -6.94
C PHE A 121 25.84 14.90 -6.47
#